data_AF-A0A939YVJ5-F1
#
_entry.id   AF-A0A939YVJ5-F1
#
_cell.length_a   1.000
_cell.length_b   1.000
_cell.length_c   1.000
_cell.angle_alpha   90.00
_cell.angle_beta   90.00
_cell.angle_gamma   90.00
#
_symmetry.space_group_name_H-M   'P 1'
#
loop_
_entity.id
_entity.type
_entity.pdbx_description
1 polymer ?
#
loop_
_entity_poly.entity_id
_entity_poly.type
_entity_poly.pdbx_seq_one_letter_code
_entity_poly.pdbx_strand_id
1 'polypeptide(L)'
;MTVIESEKPNSVPSGTDRILAAERLRARQAAEDRRRTRIRRIVTAVLILVFVPAVIAIGLLEWQDRHFYIVSALIILFSTVPFFLVFEKRRPRARELTLIAVMVALGVASRAAFYMLPQFKPVVAIVIIAGCSLGFEAGFITGALTAFVSNMFFGQGPWTPYQMFALGLVGFLSGILFRSEIKTKLQLFLLCAFGAAASVLIYGLIMDTAYVFMAGQKVTWAAILAAYGSGIAFNLILAAATVLFLLVLAKPLLNKLARIKLKHGVFR
;
A
#
# COMPACT_ATOMS: atom_id res chain seq x y z
N MET A 1 -63.65 -42.30 -5.00
CA MET A 1 -63.52 -40.88 -5.41
C MET A 1 -62.49 -40.25 -4.48
N THR A 2 -61.21 -40.35 -4.85
CA THR A 2 -60.15 -39.50 -4.28
C THR A 2 -59.02 -39.46 -5.30
N VAL A 3 -58.65 -38.23 -5.63
CA VAL A 3 -57.92 -37.83 -6.82
C VAL A 3 -56.47 -38.29 -6.73
N ILE A 4 -56.02 -39.02 -7.75
CA ILE A 4 -54.58 -39.24 -8.00
C ILE A 4 -54.04 -37.89 -8.48
N GLU A 5 -53.37 -37.19 -7.58
CA GLU A 5 -52.75 -35.91 -7.86
C GLU A 5 -51.64 -36.14 -8.90
N SER A 6 -51.87 -35.63 -10.11
CA SER A 6 -50.97 -35.77 -11.24
C SER A 6 -49.65 -35.07 -10.91
N GLU A 7 -48.63 -35.85 -10.64
CA GLU A 7 -47.24 -35.40 -10.54
C GLU A 7 -46.88 -34.73 -11.88
N LYS A 8 -46.84 -33.38 -11.88
CA LYS A 8 -46.48 -32.60 -13.07
C LYS A 8 -45.09 -33.07 -13.54
N PRO A 9 -44.91 -33.33 -14.85
CA PRO A 9 -43.63 -33.79 -15.36
C PRO A 9 -42.57 -32.73 -15.04
N ASN A 10 -41.47 -33.19 -14.45
CA ASN A 10 -40.24 -32.43 -14.22
C ASN A 10 -39.86 -31.73 -15.53
N SER A 11 -40.23 -30.46 -15.68
CA SER A 11 -39.94 -29.69 -16.88
C SER A 11 -38.43 -29.51 -16.93
N VAL A 12 -37.80 -30.09 -17.95
CA VAL A 12 -36.39 -29.86 -18.24
C VAL A 12 -36.19 -28.33 -18.28
N PRO A 13 -35.33 -27.74 -17.43
CA PRO A 13 -35.21 -26.29 -17.33
C PRO A 13 -34.94 -25.72 -18.71
N SER A 14 -35.75 -24.76 -19.15
CA SER A 14 -35.60 -24.16 -20.47
C SER A 14 -34.19 -23.58 -20.63
N GLY A 15 -33.69 -23.47 -21.87
CA GLY A 15 -32.39 -22.84 -22.11
C GLY A 15 -32.28 -21.45 -21.46
N THR A 16 -33.40 -20.74 -21.39
CA THR A 16 -33.57 -19.44 -20.73
C THR A 16 -33.42 -19.49 -19.21
N ASP A 17 -33.96 -20.52 -18.54
CA ASP A 17 -33.83 -20.70 -17.09
C ASP A 17 -32.38 -21.01 -16.67
N ARG A 18 -31.65 -21.77 -17.50
CA ARG A 18 -30.22 -22.06 -17.28
C ARG A 18 -29.36 -20.81 -17.42
N ILE A 19 -29.68 -19.95 -18.39
CA ILE A 19 -29.00 -18.66 -18.60
C ILE A 19 -29.27 -17.73 -17.41
N LEU A 20 -30.53 -17.60 -16.98
CA LEU A 20 -30.93 -16.77 -15.84
C LEU A 20 -30.30 -17.25 -14.52
N ALA A 21 -30.21 -18.57 -14.31
CA ALA A 21 -29.53 -19.15 -13.16
C ALA A 21 -28.03 -18.87 -13.18
N ALA A 22 -27.37 -18.98 -14.34
CA ALA A 22 -25.96 -18.67 -14.50
C ALA A 22 -25.66 -17.16 -14.29
N GLU A 23 -26.53 -16.27 -14.77
CA GLU A 23 -26.42 -14.82 -14.52
C GLU A 23 -26.59 -14.49 -13.03
N ARG A 24 -27.57 -15.10 -12.36
CA ARG A 24 -27.76 -14.93 -10.90
C ARG A 24 -26.56 -15.43 -10.10
N LEU A 25 -25.95 -16.54 -10.51
CA LEU A 25 -24.74 -17.09 -9.89
C LEU A 25 -23.53 -16.17 -10.10
N ARG A 26 -23.33 -15.66 -11.32
CA ARG A 26 -22.28 -14.67 -11.64
C ARG A 26 -22.48 -13.36 -10.88
N ALA A 27 -23.74 -12.90 -10.76
CA ALA A 27 -24.08 -11.69 -10.00
C ALA A 27 -23.83 -11.88 -8.49
N ARG A 28 -24.18 -13.05 -7.94
CA ARG A 28 -23.85 -13.41 -6.54
C ARG A 28 -22.35 -13.48 -6.30
N GLN A 29 -21.59 -14.15 -7.18
CA GLN A 29 -20.13 -14.23 -7.11
C GLN A 29 -19.50 -12.83 -7.19
N ALA A 30 -19.93 -11.99 -8.13
CA ALA A 30 -19.44 -10.62 -8.25
C ALA A 30 -19.78 -9.76 -7.02
N ALA A 31 -20.95 -9.97 -6.39
CA ALA A 31 -21.34 -9.28 -5.15
C ALA A 31 -20.50 -9.75 -3.96
N GLU A 32 -20.24 -11.04 -3.83
CA GLU A 32 -19.37 -11.60 -2.80
C GLU A 32 -17.92 -11.14 -2.95
N ASP A 33 -17.38 -11.11 -4.17
CA ASP A 33 -16.06 -10.58 -4.47
C ASP A 33 -15.98 -9.10 -4.09
N ARG A 34 -16.95 -8.27 -4.51
CA ARG A 34 -17.02 -6.85 -4.10
C ARG A 34 -17.08 -6.68 -2.60
N ARG A 35 -17.86 -7.51 -1.90
CA ARG A 35 -17.98 -7.50 -0.44
C ARG A 35 -16.65 -7.87 0.22
N ARG A 36 -15.96 -8.92 -0.25
CA ARG A 36 -14.63 -9.32 0.25
C ARG A 36 -13.61 -8.20 0.06
N THR A 37 -13.55 -7.58 -1.12
CA THR A 37 -12.64 -6.46 -1.38
C THR A 37 -12.95 -5.25 -0.51
N ARG A 38 -14.24 -4.94 -0.29
CA ARG A 38 -14.67 -3.86 0.62
C ARG A 38 -14.25 -4.15 2.06
N ILE A 39 -14.49 -5.37 2.56
CA ILE A 39 -14.09 -5.77 3.91
C ILE A 39 -12.57 -5.68 4.05
N ARG A 40 -11.79 -6.19 3.09
CA ARG A 40 -10.32 -6.08 3.11
C ARG A 40 -9.86 -4.62 3.14
N ARG A 41 -10.45 -3.76 2.32
CA ARG A 41 -10.19 -2.31 2.38
C ARG A 41 -10.47 -1.72 3.74
N ILE A 42 -11.62 -2.04 4.34
CA ILE A 42 -12.02 -1.54 5.66
C ILE A 42 -11.05 -2.07 6.71
N VAL A 43 -10.72 -3.36 6.71
CA VAL A 43 -9.78 -3.96 7.68
C VAL A 43 -8.40 -3.32 7.56
N THR A 44 -7.87 -3.14 6.34
CA THR A 44 -6.58 -2.49 6.13
C THR A 44 -6.63 -1.02 6.52
N ALA A 45 -7.70 -0.30 6.17
CA ALA A 45 -7.89 1.10 6.56
C ALA A 45 -8.04 1.28 8.07
N VAL A 46 -8.76 0.38 8.75
CA VAL A 46 -8.90 0.35 10.21
C VAL A 46 -7.55 0.01 10.85
N LEU A 47 -6.81 -0.96 10.32
CA LEU A 47 -5.45 -1.25 10.79
C LEU A 47 -4.58 0.00 10.69
N ILE A 48 -4.59 0.71 9.56
CA ILE A 48 -3.83 1.95 9.39
C ILE A 48 -4.30 3.05 10.37
N LEU A 49 -5.62 3.27 10.46
CA LEU A 49 -6.25 4.31 11.27
C LEU A 49 -6.10 4.05 12.77
N VAL A 50 -5.97 2.80 13.20
CA VAL A 50 -5.70 2.43 14.59
C VAL A 50 -4.19 2.41 14.86
N PHE A 51 -3.38 1.95 13.91
CA PHE A 51 -1.94 1.82 14.07
C PHE A 51 -1.26 3.18 14.25
N VAL A 52 -1.60 4.19 13.44
CA VAL A 52 -1.02 5.55 13.55
C VAL A 52 -1.26 6.17 14.94
N PRO A 53 -2.50 6.26 15.45
CA PRO A 53 -2.75 6.79 16.79
C PRO A 53 -2.31 5.84 17.90
N ALA A 54 -2.25 4.52 17.70
CA ALA A 54 -1.70 3.62 18.72
C ALA A 54 -0.19 3.83 18.92
N VAL A 55 0.58 4.01 17.84
CA VAL A 55 2.01 4.34 17.92
C VAL A 55 2.20 5.69 18.63
N ILE A 56 1.39 6.69 18.29
CA ILE A 56 1.44 8.02 18.91
C ILE A 56 1.01 7.96 20.39
N ALA A 57 -0.07 7.25 20.72
CA ALA A 57 -0.60 7.16 22.08
C ALA A 57 0.33 6.38 23.00
N ILE A 58 0.87 5.24 22.56
CA ILE A 58 1.84 4.47 23.34
C ILE A 58 3.11 5.29 23.58
N GLY A 59 3.57 6.02 22.56
CA GLY A 59 4.70 6.92 22.68
C GLY A 59 4.49 8.14 23.59
N LEU A 60 3.23 8.56 23.79
CA LEU A 60 2.85 9.66 24.70
C LEU A 60 2.54 9.18 26.13
N LEU A 61 2.13 7.93 26.31
CA LEU A 61 1.69 7.38 27.60
C LEU A 61 2.84 6.85 28.46
N GLU A 62 3.98 6.46 27.88
CA GLU A 62 5.12 5.95 28.65
C GLU A 62 6.17 7.03 28.97
N TRP A 63 5.94 7.74 30.07
CA TRP A 63 6.81 8.79 30.60
C TRP A 63 8.01 8.25 31.43
N GLN A 64 8.38 6.96 31.36
CA GLN A 64 9.42 6.39 32.22
C GLN A 64 10.43 5.46 31.52
N ASP A 65 11.70 5.73 31.81
CA ASP A 65 12.97 5.33 31.17
C ASP A 65 13.24 3.83 30.92
N ARG A 66 12.33 2.89 31.23
CA ARG A 66 12.60 1.43 31.14
C ARG A 66 11.73 0.66 30.14
N HIS A 67 10.60 1.19 29.69
CA HIS A 67 9.67 0.46 28.82
C HIS A 67 9.82 0.80 27.32
N PHE A 68 10.69 1.75 26.99
CA PHE A 68 10.94 2.23 25.62
C PHE A 68 11.40 1.13 24.62
N TYR A 69 12.19 0.16 25.08
CA TYR A 69 12.60 -0.98 24.24
C TYR A 69 11.43 -1.93 23.95
N ILE A 70 10.52 -2.10 24.92
CA ILE A 70 9.31 -2.92 24.77
C ILE A 70 8.34 -2.23 23.82
N VAL A 71 8.17 -0.92 23.93
CA VAL A 71 7.37 -0.12 22.98
C VAL A 71 7.94 -0.21 21.57
N SER A 72 9.24 -0.02 21.39
CA SER A 72 9.88 -0.20 20.08
C SER A 72 9.67 -1.60 19.51
N ALA A 73 9.79 -2.64 20.35
CA ALA A 73 9.52 -4.03 19.94
C ALA A 73 8.04 -4.26 19.58
N LEU A 74 7.11 -3.70 20.35
CA LEU A 74 5.68 -3.76 20.07
C LEU A 74 5.34 -3.04 18.76
N ILE A 75 5.93 -1.88 18.48
CA ILE A 75 5.69 -1.17 17.21
C ILE A 75 6.25 -1.96 16.02
N ILE A 76 7.41 -2.59 16.16
CA ILE A 76 7.97 -3.51 15.15
C ILE A 76 7.04 -4.72 14.93
N LEU A 77 6.51 -5.31 16.00
CA LEU A 77 5.57 -6.41 15.93
C LEU A 77 4.25 -5.99 15.27
N PHE A 78 3.69 -4.86 15.70
CA PHE A 78 2.43 -4.34 15.15
C PHE A 78 2.57 -3.79 13.73
N SER A 79 3.75 -3.41 13.24
CA SER A 79 3.96 -2.99 11.83
C SER A 79 4.15 -4.19 10.89
N THR A 80 4.69 -5.30 11.39
CA THR A 80 4.80 -6.55 10.63
C THR A 80 3.47 -7.31 10.55
N VAL A 81 2.60 -7.22 11.55
CA VAL A 81 1.28 -7.87 11.55
C VAL A 81 0.40 -7.48 10.33
N PRO A 82 0.19 -6.19 9.98
CA PRO A 82 -0.54 -5.78 8.79
C PRO A 82 0.08 -6.34 7.50
N PHE A 83 1.41 -6.39 7.43
CA PHE A 83 2.13 -6.97 6.30
C PHE A 83 1.79 -8.46 6.12
N PHE A 84 1.88 -9.24 7.20
CA PHE A 84 1.52 -10.67 7.17
C PHE A 84 0.03 -10.89 6.90
N LEU A 85 -0.87 -10.13 7.54
CA LEU A 85 -2.32 -10.26 7.34
C LEU A 85 -2.78 -9.94 5.91
N VAL A 86 -2.14 -8.97 5.27
CA VAL A 86 -2.41 -8.63 3.85
C VAL A 86 -1.84 -9.71 2.92
N PHE A 87 -0.66 -10.24 3.23
CA PHE A 87 0.03 -11.24 2.41
C PHE A 87 -0.60 -12.64 2.48
N GLU A 88 -0.82 -13.15 3.70
CA GLU A 88 -1.21 -14.54 3.97
C GLU A 88 -2.59 -14.90 3.41
N LYS A 89 -3.50 -13.93 3.33
CA LYS A 89 -4.87 -14.16 2.84
C LYS A 89 -5.01 -14.14 1.32
N ARG A 90 -3.93 -13.92 0.56
CA ARG A 90 -3.99 -13.81 -0.90
C ARG A 90 -3.48 -15.09 -1.56
N ARG A 91 -4.22 -15.60 -2.55
CA ARG A 91 -3.70 -16.51 -3.59
C ARG A 91 -3.50 -15.72 -4.89
N PRO A 92 -2.50 -14.82 -4.95
CA PRO A 92 -2.26 -14.02 -6.14
C PRO A 92 -1.94 -14.93 -7.32
N ARG A 93 -2.48 -14.62 -8.51
CA ARG A 93 -2.12 -15.36 -9.72
C ARG A 93 -0.63 -15.13 -10.01
N ALA A 94 0.07 -16.12 -10.56
CA ALA A 94 1.50 -16.02 -10.85
C ALA A 94 1.89 -14.75 -11.64
N ARG A 95 1.01 -14.28 -12.55
CA ARG A 95 1.19 -13.07 -13.34
C ARG A 95 1.12 -11.76 -12.52
N GLU A 96 0.38 -11.75 -11.43
CA GLU A 96 0.30 -10.60 -10.52
C GLU A 96 1.57 -10.49 -9.68
N LEU A 97 2.08 -11.65 -9.22
CA LEU A 97 3.32 -11.73 -8.47
C LEU A 97 4.52 -11.24 -9.29
N THR A 98 4.61 -11.62 -10.57
CA THR A 98 5.70 -11.14 -11.43
C THR A 98 5.66 -9.63 -11.63
N LEU A 99 4.48 -9.02 -11.80
CA LEU A 99 4.38 -7.56 -11.90
C LEU A 99 4.78 -6.86 -10.60
N ILE A 100 4.34 -7.37 -9.45
CA ILE A 100 4.74 -6.83 -8.15
C ILE A 100 6.27 -6.97 -7.98
N ALA A 101 6.84 -8.12 -8.30
CA ALA A 101 8.29 -8.36 -8.20
C ALA A 101 9.10 -7.39 -9.09
N VAL A 102 8.65 -7.14 -10.32
CA VAL A 102 9.30 -6.15 -11.21
C VAL A 102 9.22 -4.74 -10.62
N MET A 103 8.08 -4.34 -10.07
CA MET A 103 7.94 -3.03 -9.44
C MET A 103 8.81 -2.90 -8.19
N VAL A 104 8.91 -3.95 -7.37
CA VAL A 104 9.83 -4.01 -6.21
C VAL A 104 11.28 -3.89 -6.67
N ALA A 105 11.68 -4.65 -7.69
CA ALA A 105 13.04 -4.59 -8.24
C ALA A 105 13.38 -3.18 -8.75
N LEU A 106 12.46 -2.52 -9.46
CA LEU A 106 12.64 -1.12 -9.88
C LEU A 106 12.78 -0.20 -8.66
N GLY A 107 11.95 -0.37 -7.63
CA GLY A 107 12.02 0.40 -6.38
C GLY A 107 13.36 0.25 -5.67
N VAL A 108 13.85 -0.98 -5.53
CA VAL A 108 15.14 -1.31 -4.90
C VAL A 108 16.30 -0.76 -5.74
N ALA A 109 16.32 -1.04 -7.04
CA ALA A 109 17.35 -0.55 -7.97
C ALA A 109 17.42 0.97 -7.96
N SER A 110 16.29 1.64 -7.80
CA SER A 110 16.25 3.09 -7.74
C SER A 110 16.85 3.66 -6.46
N ARG A 111 16.64 3.02 -5.31
CA ARG A 111 17.32 3.42 -4.06
C ARG A 111 18.83 3.20 -4.19
N ALA A 112 19.25 2.15 -4.88
CA ALA A 112 20.66 1.85 -5.18
C ALA A 112 21.28 2.86 -6.15
N ALA A 113 20.61 3.22 -7.24
CA ALA A 113 21.15 4.16 -8.22
C ALA A 113 21.38 5.56 -7.63
N PHE A 114 20.52 5.98 -6.70
CA PHE A 114 20.60 7.29 -6.05
C PHE A 114 21.15 7.20 -4.62
N TYR A 115 21.99 6.22 -4.31
CA TYR A 115 22.52 6.05 -2.95
C TYR A 115 23.38 7.25 -2.49
N MET A 116 24.09 7.89 -3.42
CA MET A 116 24.98 9.03 -3.15
C MET A 116 24.22 10.34 -2.89
N LEU A 117 22.95 10.44 -3.29
CA LEU A 117 22.15 11.65 -3.08
C LEU A 117 21.31 11.51 -1.81
N PRO A 118 21.38 12.48 -0.87
CA PRO A 118 20.59 12.45 0.35
C PRO A 118 19.10 12.58 0.01
N GLN A 119 18.31 11.55 0.36
CA GLN A 119 16.84 11.48 0.21
C GLN A 119 16.24 11.70 -1.20
N PHE A 120 17.06 11.98 -2.21
CA PHE A 120 16.61 12.12 -3.59
C PHE A 120 16.43 10.72 -4.22
N LYS A 121 15.34 10.03 -3.87
CA LYS A 121 15.07 8.66 -4.32
C LYS A 121 13.69 8.57 -4.97
N PRO A 122 13.57 8.01 -6.19
CA PRO A 122 12.28 7.84 -6.88
C PRO A 122 11.42 6.70 -6.28
N VAL A 123 11.81 6.14 -5.13
CA VAL A 123 11.16 4.97 -4.54
C VAL A 123 9.67 5.20 -4.31
N VAL A 124 9.29 6.36 -3.77
CA VAL A 124 7.90 6.71 -3.49
C VAL A 124 7.10 6.82 -4.80
N ALA A 125 7.69 7.41 -5.84
CA ALA A 125 7.06 7.53 -7.16
C ALA A 125 6.76 6.15 -7.77
N ILE A 126 7.70 5.20 -7.69
CA ILE A 126 7.51 3.83 -8.19
C ILE A 126 6.40 3.11 -7.41
N VAL A 127 6.37 3.27 -6.09
CA VAL A 127 5.34 2.68 -5.22
C VAL A 127 3.96 3.27 -5.51
N ILE A 128 3.87 4.59 -5.74
CA ILE A 128 2.62 5.26 -6.15
C ILE A 128 2.13 4.69 -7.49
N ILE A 129 3.02 4.59 -8.49
CA ILE A 129 2.69 4.03 -9.80
C ILE A 129 2.22 2.58 -9.67
N ALA A 130 2.85 1.78 -8.81
CA ALA A 130 2.43 0.41 -8.51
C ALA A 130 1.03 0.37 -7.89
N GLY A 131 0.74 1.26 -6.93
CA GLY A 131 -0.59 1.40 -6.34
C GLY A 131 -1.66 1.77 -7.36
N CYS A 132 -1.43 2.84 -8.14
CA CYS A 132 -2.38 3.31 -9.16
C CYS A 132 -2.64 2.27 -10.26
N SER A 133 -1.60 1.55 -10.67
CA SER A 133 -1.71 0.56 -11.74
C SER A 133 -2.24 -0.77 -11.23
N LEU A 134 -1.65 -1.37 -10.19
CA LEU A 134 -1.94 -2.74 -9.75
C LEU A 134 -3.03 -2.81 -8.67
N GLY A 135 -3.40 -1.67 -8.07
CA GLY A 135 -4.41 -1.55 -7.02
C GLY A 135 -3.80 -1.44 -5.62
N PHE A 136 -4.64 -1.07 -4.64
CA PHE A 136 -4.23 -0.76 -3.26
C PHE A 136 -3.48 -1.90 -2.55
N GLU A 137 -3.88 -3.17 -2.71
CA GLU A 137 -3.19 -4.31 -2.09
C GLU A 137 -1.79 -4.49 -2.66
N ALA A 138 -1.67 -4.46 -4.00
CA ALA A 138 -0.40 -4.63 -4.69
C ALA A 138 0.54 -3.43 -4.45
N GLY A 139 0.00 -2.21 -4.36
CA GLY A 139 0.74 -1.02 -3.96
C GLY A 139 1.32 -1.14 -2.56
N PHE A 140 0.53 -1.59 -1.59
CA PHE A 140 1.01 -1.83 -0.22
C PHE A 140 2.16 -2.83 -0.18
N ILE A 141 1.97 -3.99 -0.83
CA ILE A 141 3.00 -5.05 -0.88
C ILE A 141 4.26 -4.54 -1.57
N THR A 142 4.11 -3.80 -2.69
CA THR A 142 5.26 -3.25 -3.42
C THR A 142 6.05 -2.29 -2.53
N GLY A 143 5.37 -1.38 -1.81
CA GLY A 143 6.03 -0.45 -0.88
C GLY A 143 6.77 -1.15 0.26
N ALA A 144 6.09 -2.09 0.92
CA ALA A 144 6.65 -2.84 2.05
C ALA A 144 7.86 -3.70 1.62
N LEU A 145 7.74 -4.46 0.54
CA LEU A 145 8.83 -5.30 0.04
C LEU A 145 9.99 -4.46 -0.50
N THR A 146 9.73 -3.30 -1.11
CA THR A 146 10.80 -2.41 -1.56
C THR A 146 11.64 -1.92 -0.39
N ALA A 147 11.00 -1.50 0.71
CA ALA A 147 11.71 -1.11 1.93
C ALA A 147 12.55 -2.28 2.46
N PHE A 148 11.92 -3.43 2.67
CA PHE A 148 12.55 -4.62 3.25
C PHE A 148 13.75 -5.11 2.42
N VAL A 149 13.55 -5.33 1.11
CA VAL A 149 14.59 -5.86 0.21
C VAL A 149 15.70 -4.83 0.02
N SER A 150 15.39 -3.55 -0.13
CA SER A 150 16.45 -2.54 -0.28
C SER A 150 17.32 -2.45 0.96
N ASN A 151 16.75 -2.62 2.15
CA ASN A 151 17.50 -2.60 3.41
C ASN A 151 18.38 -3.84 3.60
N MET A 152 18.24 -4.90 2.80
CA MET A 152 19.26 -5.96 2.76
C MET A 152 20.59 -5.47 2.18
N PHE A 153 20.56 -4.45 1.31
CA PHE A 153 21.76 -3.81 0.76
C PHE A 153 22.23 -2.64 1.63
N PHE A 154 21.31 -1.86 2.19
CA PHE A 154 21.63 -0.67 2.99
C PHE A 154 21.79 -0.92 4.49
N GLY A 155 21.60 -2.16 4.94
CA GLY A 155 21.57 -2.52 6.35
C GLY A 155 20.15 -2.56 6.92
N GLN A 156 19.87 -3.61 7.69
CA GLN A 156 18.65 -3.78 8.46
C GLN A 156 18.79 -3.10 9.82
N GLY A 157 17.68 -2.59 10.32
CA GLY A 157 17.64 -1.96 11.64
C GLY A 157 16.22 -1.66 12.09
N PRO A 158 16.06 -1.09 13.31
CA PRO A 158 14.75 -0.86 13.91
C PRO A 158 13.84 0.09 13.10
N TRP A 159 14.42 0.86 12.16
CA TRP A 159 13.69 1.73 11.25
C TRP A 159 12.99 0.99 10.10
N THR A 160 13.39 -0.26 9.79
CA THR A 160 12.90 -0.98 8.62
C THR A 160 11.40 -1.23 8.65
N PRO A 161 10.81 -1.67 9.79
CA PRO A 161 9.36 -1.89 9.87
C PRO A 161 8.56 -0.58 9.69
N TYR A 162 9.08 0.55 10.15
CA TYR A 162 8.50 1.87 9.90
C TYR A 162 8.56 2.22 8.40
N GLN A 163 9.68 1.98 7.73
CA GLN A 163 9.81 2.20 6.28
C GLN A 163 8.89 1.29 5.47
N MET A 164 8.77 0.02 5.86
CA MET A 164 7.85 -0.94 5.23
C MET A 164 6.41 -0.46 5.34
N PHE A 165 6.01 -0.02 6.54
CA PHE A 165 4.66 0.48 6.79
C PHE A 165 4.40 1.80 6.06
N ALA A 166 5.31 2.78 6.16
CA ALA A 166 5.15 4.09 5.53
C ALA A 166 5.05 3.98 4.00
N LEU A 167 5.98 3.26 3.36
CA LEU A 167 5.93 3.05 1.90
C LEU A 167 4.74 2.20 1.50
N GLY A 168 4.40 1.16 2.27
CA GLY A 168 3.19 0.37 2.05
C GLY A 168 1.94 1.24 2.10
N LEU A 169 1.81 2.13 3.07
CA LEU A 169 0.67 3.03 3.23
C LEU A 169 0.54 3.99 2.05
N VAL A 170 1.63 4.56 1.56
CA VAL A 170 1.62 5.40 0.35
C VAL A 170 1.14 4.61 -0.88
N GLY A 171 1.61 3.38 -1.06
CA GLY A 171 1.18 2.47 -2.13
C GLY A 171 -0.31 2.06 -2.01
N PHE A 172 -0.80 1.88 -0.79
CA PHE A 172 -2.20 1.58 -0.51
C PHE A 172 -3.11 2.75 -0.89
N LEU A 173 -2.80 3.94 -0.39
CA LEU A 173 -3.62 5.14 -0.60
C LEU A 173 -3.62 5.57 -2.07
N SER A 174 -2.49 5.50 -2.75
CA SER A 174 -2.41 5.77 -4.19
C SER A 174 -3.28 4.83 -5.02
N GLY A 175 -3.36 3.56 -4.63
CA GLY A 175 -4.23 2.57 -5.30
C GLY A 175 -5.72 2.64 -4.93
N ILE A 176 -6.09 3.41 -3.90
CA ILE A 176 -7.48 3.76 -3.60
C ILE A 176 -7.90 5.01 -4.37
N LEU A 177 -7.05 6.04 -4.33
CA LEU A 177 -7.38 7.39 -4.79
C LEU A 177 -7.28 7.53 -6.31
N PHE A 178 -6.31 6.87 -6.94
CA PHE A 178 -6.06 7.00 -8.37
C PHE A 178 -6.35 5.69 -9.11
N ARG A 179 -6.87 5.84 -10.34
CA ARG A 179 -7.12 4.73 -11.26
C ARG A 179 -5.97 4.61 -12.27
N SER A 180 -5.86 3.45 -12.91
CA SER A 180 -4.71 3.09 -13.75
C SER A 180 -4.50 3.95 -15.02
N GLU A 181 -5.43 4.82 -15.38
CA GLU A 181 -5.34 5.65 -16.59
C GLU A 181 -5.27 7.14 -16.24
N ILE A 182 -4.11 7.75 -16.49
CA ILE A 182 -3.91 9.21 -16.41
C ILE A 182 -4.03 9.78 -17.81
N LYS A 183 -5.20 10.37 -18.10
CA LYS A 183 -5.54 10.95 -19.40
C LYS A 183 -5.37 12.46 -19.42
N THR A 184 -5.58 13.14 -18.30
CA THR A 184 -5.59 14.60 -18.22
C THR A 184 -4.38 15.17 -17.49
N LYS A 185 -4.02 16.41 -17.82
CA LYS A 185 -2.99 17.17 -17.08
C LYS A 185 -3.39 17.37 -15.60
N LEU A 186 -4.68 17.54 -15.32
CA LEU A 186 -5.21 17.63 -13.97
C LEU A 186 -4.98 16.35 -13.16
N GLN A 187 -5.21 15.16 -13.74
CA GLN A 187 -4.93 13.90 -13.05
C GLN A 187 -3.44 13.72 -12.72
N LEU A 188 -2.55 14.14 -13.63
CA LEU A 188 -1.11 14.13 -13.38
C LEU A 188 -0.73 15.12 -12.27
N PHE A 189 -1.30 16.32 -12.28
CA PHE A 189 -1.11 17.31 -11.24
C PHE A 189 -1.57 16.78 -9.87
N LEU A 190 -2.77 16.20 -9.79
CA LEU A 190 -3.29 15.60 -8.56
C LEU A 190 -2.41 14.45 -8.07
N LEU A 191 -1.87 13.63 -8.97
CA LEU A 191 -0.94 12.57 -8.60
C LEU A 191 0.36 13.12 -8.03
N CYS A 192 0.91 14.19 -8.63
CA CYS A 192 2.12 14.84 -8.14
C CYS A 192 1.88 15.54 -6.81
N ALA A 193 0.76 16.24 -6.65
CA ALA A 193 0.36 16.86 -5.40
C ALA A 193 0.17 15.81 -4.29
N PHE A 194 -0.47 14.69 -4.61
CA PHE A 194 -0.54 13.54 -3.70
C PHE A 194 0.84 12.98 -3.39
N GLY A 195 1.72 12.82 -4.38
CA GLY A 195 3.08 12.32 -4.17
C GLY A 195 3.91 13.21 -3.25
N ALA A 196 3.81 14.53 -3.41
CA ALA A 196 4.43 15.49 -2.51
C ALA A 196 3.86 15.39 -1.09
N ALA A 197 2.53 15.43 -0.96
CA ALA A 197 1.85 15.32 0.33
C ALA A 197 2.15 13.99 1.03
N ALA A 198 2.14 12.87 0.29
CA ALA A 198 2.45 11.54 0.82
C ALA A 198 3.92 11.42 1.26
N SER A 199 4.84 12.04 0.53
CA SER A 199 6.27 12.03 0.91
C SER A 199 6.51 12.79 2.22
N VAL A 200 5.84 13.93 2.42
CA VAL A 200 6.02 14.76 3.62
C VAL A 200 5.15 14.27 4.79
N LEU A 201 3.84 14.14 4.58
CA LEU A 201 2.87 13.90 5.65
C LEU A 201 2.75 12.43 6.06
N ILE A 202 3.01 11.50 5.14
CA ILE A 202 2.91 10.07 5.45
C ILE A 202 4.29 9.52 5.73
N TYR A 203 5.17 9.54 4.73
CA TYR A 203 6.51 8.96 4.88
C TYR A 203 7.34 9.77 5.88
N GLY A 204 7.45 11.09 5.68
CA GLY A 204 8.21 11.97 6.56
C GLY A 204 7.74 11.91 8.01
N LEU A 205 6.45 12.16 8.27
CA LEU A 205 5.88 12.12 9.62
C LEU A 205 6.14 10.79 10.36
N ILE A 206 5.92 9.66 9.69
CA ILE A 206 6.13 8.33 10.30
C ILE A 206 7.62 8.11 10.56
N MET A 207 8.50 8.50 9.64
CA MET A 207 9.94 8.31 9.78
C MET A 207 10.56 9.24 10.81
N ASP A 208 10.12 10.49 10.91
CA ASP A 208 10.55 11.46 11.91
C ASP A 208 10.09 11.03 13.31
N THR A 209 8.85 10.52 13.41
CA THR A 209 8.33 9.89 14.63
C THR A 209 9.16 8.67 15.02
N ALA A 210 9.49 7.80 14.06
CA ALA A 210 10.36 6.65 14.30
C ALA A 210 11.75 7.09 14.79
N TYR A 211 12.31 8.16 14.22
CA TYR A 211 13.60 8.69 14.65
C TYR A 211 13.58 9.16 16.12
N VAL A 212 12.52 9.87 16.54
CA VAL A 212 12.34 10.25 17.97
C VAL A 212 12.28 9.02 18.86
N PHE A 213 11.53 7.99 18.46
CA PHE A 213 11.43 6.72 19.19
C PHE A 213 12.68 5.84 19.11
N MET A 214 13.65 6.14 18.25
CA MET A 214 14.88 5.36 18.13
C MET A 214 16.07 6.06 18.76
N ALA A 215 16.03 7.39 18.90
CA ALA A 215 17.11 8.20 19.46
C ALA A 215 17.36 7.92 20.96
N GLY A 216 16.50 7.18 21.65
CA GLY A 216 16.73 6.68 23.02
C GLY A 216 16.82 7.75 24.10
N GLN A 217 16.51 9.01 23.77
CA GLN A 217 16.43 10.13 24.71
C GLN A 217 15.02 10.23 25.27
N LYS A 218 14.88 10.82 26.46
CA LYS A 218 13.55 11.21 26.97
C LYS A 218 12.83 12.01 25.89
N VAL A 219 11.61 11.57 25.54
CA VAL A 219 10.76 12.24 24.57
C VAL A 219 10.36 13.59 25.16
N THR A 220 11.17 14.60 24.90
CA THR A 220 10.92 15.99 25.29
C THR A 220 10.36 16.74 24.11
N TRP A 221 9.58 17.78 24.38
CA TRP A 221 9.07 18.68 23.34
C TRP A 221 10.21 19.26 22.49
N ALA A 222 11.36 19.54 23.09
CA ALA A 222 12.55 20.01 22.38
C ALA A 222 13.12 18.94 21.42
N ALA A 223 13.18 17.67 21.83
CA ALA A 223 13.64 16.58 20.97
C ALA A 223 12.70 16.33 19.78
N ILE A 224 11.38 16.41 19.99
CA ILE A 224 10.39 16.33 18.92
C ILE A 224 10.59 17.50 17.94
N LEU A 225 10.63 18.74 18.43
CA LEU A 225 10.83 19.91 17.58
C LEU A 225 12.14 19.84 16.79
N ALA A 226 13.22 19.37 17.41
CA ALA A 226 14.51 19.20 16.73
C ALA A 226 14.48 18.09 15.65
N ALA A 227 13.84 16.96 15.94
CA ALA A 227 13.70 15.85 14.99
C ALA A 227 12.87 16.25 13.78
N TYR A 228 11.71 16.86 13.99
CA TYR A 228 10.84 17.33 12.91
C TYR A 228 11.42 18.53 12.16
N GLY A 229 12.08 19.44 12.86
CA GLY A 229 12.75 20.60 12.27
C GLY A 229 13.93 20.21 11.37
N SER A 230 14.70 19.19 11.74
CA SER A 230 15.76 18.65 10.87
C SER A 230 15.21 17.73 9.77
N GLY A 231 14.17 16.94 10.07
CA GLY A 231 13.52 16.03 9.13
C GLY A 231 12.81 16.74 7.97
N ILE A 232 12.27 17.94 8.18
CA ILE A 232 11.51 18.64 7.14
C ILE A 232 12.31 18.92 5.88
N ALA A 233 13.61 19.27 5.99
CA ALA A 233 14.47 19.52 4.84
C ALA A 233 14.63 18.24 3.99
N PHE A 234 14.86 17.12 4.65
CA PHE A 234 14.97 15.80 4.03
C PHE A 234 13.65 15.33 3.40
N ASN A 235 12.53 15.60 4.06
CA ASN A 235 11.19 15.29 3.56
C ASN A 235 10.83 16.11 2.32
N LEU A 236 11.23 17.38 2.28
CA LEU A 236 11.05 18.25 1.11
C LEU A 236 11.89 17.79 -0.08
N ILE A 237 13.13 17.34 0.15
CA ILE A 237 13.97 16.75 -0.91
C ILE A 237 13.30 15.49 -1.49
N LEU A 238 12.80 14.60 -0.62
CA LEU A 238 12.08 13.40 -1.05
C LEU A 238 10.79 13.76 -1.82
N ALA A 239 10.06 14.77 -1.38
CA ALA A 239 8.85 15.25 -2.06
C ALA A 239 9.17 15.81 -3.44
N ALA A 240 10.22 16.63 -3.56
CA ALA A 240 10.67 17.19 -4.83
C ALA A 240 11.13 16.09 -5.79
N ALA A 241 11.91 15.11 -5.31
CA ALA A 241 12.30 13.95 -6.08
C ALA A 241 11.06 13.18 -6.57
N THR A 242 10.13 12.88 -5.67
CA THR A 242 8.91 12.14 -5.99
C THR A 242 8.08 12.85 -7.06
N VAL A 243 7.89 14.16 -6.96
CA VAL A 243 7.18 14.96 -7.96
C VAL A 243 7.89 14.88 -9.32
N LEU A 244 9.20 15.12 -9.36
CA LEU A 244 9.99 15.08 -10.59
C LEU A 244 9.85 13.71 -11.27
N PHE A 245 10.03 12.63 -10.51
CA PHE A 245 9.95 11.28 -11.06
C PHE A 245 8.53 10.88 -11.43
N LEU A 246 7.49 11.36 -10.75
CA LEU A 246 6.11 11.15 -11.18
C LEU A 246 5.82 11.88 -12.51
N LEU A 247 6.31 13.11 -12.69
CA LEU A 247 6.15 13.84 -13.94
C LEU A 247 6.78 13.10 -15.13
N VAL A 248 7.96 12.51 -14.93
CA VAL A 248 8.69 11.79 -15.99
C VAL A 248 8.18 10.36 -16.18
N LEU A 249 7.99 9.60 -15.10
CA LEU A 249 7.77 8.15 -15.15
C LEU A 249 6.30 7.74 -15.12
N ALA A 250 5.39 8.54 -14.57
CA ALA A 250 4.01 8.10 -14.36
C ALA A 250 3.33 7.73 -15.69
N LYS A 251 3.36 8.61 -16.69
CA LYS A 251 2.77 8.35 -18.01
C LYS A 251 3.35 7.10 -18.70
N PRO A 252 4.68 6.98 -18.90
CA PRO A 252 5.24 5.83 -19.62
C PRO A 252 5.05 4.50 -18.89
N LEU A 253 5.23 4.45 -17.56
CA LEU A 253 5.03 3.20 -16.81
C LEU A 253 3.55 2.80 -16.75
N LEU A 254 2.64 3.74 -16.46
CA LEU A 254 1.21 3.40 -16.39
C LEU A 254 0.69 2.89 -17.73
N ASN A 255 1.10 3.50 -18.85
CA ASN A 255 0.72 3.03 -20.18
C ASN A 255 1.28 1.64 -20.49
N LYS A 256 2.53 1.34 -20.12
CA LYS A 256 3.12 0.00 -20.30
C LYS A 256 2.39 -1.03 -19.44
N LEU A 257 2.13 -0.73 -18.17
CA LEU A 257 1.42 -1.61 -17.25
C LEU A 257 -0.02 -1.85 -17.71
N ALA A 258 -0.72 -0.83 -18.20
CA ALA A 258 -2.06 -0.96 -18.78
C ALA A 258 -2.07 -1.89 -20.00
N ARG A 259 -1.09 -1.75 -20.91
CA ARG A 259 -0.94 -2.67 -22.06
C ARG A 259 -0.69 -4.12 -21.62
N ILE A 260 0.17 -4.34 -20.62
CA ILE A 260 0.45 -5.68 -20.11
C ILE A 260 -0.79 -6.30 -19.49
N LYS A 261 -1.56 -5.52 -18.71
CA LYS A 261 -2.83 -5.96 -18.13
C LYS A 261 -3.84 -6.38 -19.19
N LEU A 262 -4.00 -5.58 -20.25
CA LEU A 262 -4.89 -5.87 -21.36
C LEU A 262 -4.45 -7.12 -22.14
N LYS A 263 -3.15 -7.23 -22.50
CA LYS A 263 -2.62 -8.34 -23.28
C LYS A 263 -2.65 -9.67 -22.54
N HIS A 264 -2.40 -9.65 -21.22
CA HIS A 264 -2.26 -10.87 -20.43
C HIS A 264 -3.42 -11.13 -19.45
N GLY A 265 -4.48 -10.30 -19.48
CA GLY A 265 -5.69 -10.47 -18.67
C GLY A 265 -5.42 -10.44 -17.15
N VAL A 266 -4.48 -9.61 -16.70
CA VAL A 266 -3.98 -9.56 -15.32
C VAL A 266 -4.64 -8.40 -14.58
N PHE A 267 -5.18 -8.65 -13.37
CA PHE A 267 -6.02 -7.73 -12.59
C PHE A 267 -7.29 -7.28 -13.34
N ARG A 268 -8.37 -8.06 -13.22
CA ARG A 268 -9.74 -7.64 -13.57
C ARG A 268 -10.38 -6.84 -12.44
#